data_AF-A0A396GVX8-F1
#
_entry.id   AF-A0A396GVX8-F1
#
_cell.length_a   1.000
_cell.length_b   1.000
_cell.length_c   1.000
_cell.angle_alpha   90.00
_cell.angle_beta   90.00
_cell.angle_gamma   90.00
#
_symmetry.space_group_name_H-M   'P 1'
#
loop_
_entity.id
_entity.type
_entity.pdbx_description
1 polymer ?
#
loop_
_entity_poly.entity_id
_entity_poly.type
_entity_poly.pdbx_seq_one_letter_code
_entity_poly.pdbx_strand_id
1 'polypeptide(L)' 'MVFCKERNNRVFKGKAQDLVQLLDTVKFMSFSWLKAKLLTSPFSYNDWWRHPLLCMGVEE' A
#
# COMPACT_ATOMS: atom_id res chain seq x y z
N MET A 1 -2.81 -4.19 12.50
CA MET A 1 -1.83 -4.38 11.41
C MET A 1 -1.12 -5.74 11.47
N VAL A 2 -1.86 -6.87 11.39
CA VAL A 2 -1.24 -8.23 11.43
C VAL A 2 -1.42 -8.97 10.10
N PHE A 3 -2.50 -8.68 9.37
CA PHE A 3 -2.82 -9.34 8.10
C PHE A 3 -1.79 -9.12 6.98
N CYS A 4 -1.04 -8.00 7.03
CA CYS A 4 0.06 -7.77 6.09
C CYS A 4 1.26 -8.68 6.38
N LYS A 5 1.52 -9.10 7.63
CA LYS A 5 2.78 -9.76 7.98
C LYS A 5 2.90 -11.16 7.35
N GLU A 6 1.83 -11.93 7.37
CA GLU A 6 1.79 -13.29 6.79
C GLU A 6 1.74 -13.29 5.26
N ARG A 7 0.94 -12.38 4.68
CA ARG A 7 0.83 -12.22 3.23
C ARG A 7 2.12 -11.66 2.64
N ASN A 8 2.75 -10.73 3.36
CA ASN A 8 4.11 -10.31 3.12
C ASN A 8 5.01 -11.53 3.11
N ASN A 9 5.13 -12.27 4.22
CA ASN A 9 6.10 -13.37 4.33
C ASN A 9 5.98 -14.42 3.20
N ARG A 10 4.78 -14.59 2.62
CA ARG A 10 4.53 -15.44 1.44
C ARG A 10 4.97 -14.82 0.10
N VAL A 11 4.87 -13.50 -0.05
CA VAL A 11 5.39 -12.73 -1.20
C VAL A 11 6.92 -12.57 -1.14
N PHE A 12 7.48 -12.42 0.07
CA PHE A 12 8.91 -12.21 0.31
C PHE A 12 9.74 -13.51 0.36
N LYS A 13 9.11 -14.70 0.44
CA LYS A 13 9.83 -15.98 0.40
C LYS A 13 10.29 -16.29 -1.02
N GLY A 14 11.55 -15.96 -1.32
CA GLY A 14 12.30 -16.59 -2.41
C GLY A 14 12.86 -15.67 -3.48
N LYS A 15 12.74 -14.35 -3.36
CA LYS A 15 13.45 -13.44 -4.24
C LYS A 15 14.25 -12.44 -3.42
N ALA A 16 15.56 -12.35 -3.70
CA ALA A 16 16.39 -11.20 -3.35
C ALA A 16 15.91 -10.00 -4.18
N GLN A 17 14.66 -9.63 -3.96
CA GLN A 17 14.05 -8.48 -4.60
C GLN A 17 14.37 -7.31 -3.71
N ASP A 18 14.91 -6.26 -4.32
CA ASP A 18 15.34 -5.07 -3.60
C ASP A 18 14.19 -4.54 -2.73
N LEU A 19 14.50 -4.19 -1.48
CA LEU A 19 13.52 -3.70 -0.49
C LEU A 19 12.65 -2.57 -1.08
N VAL A 20 13.20 -1.78 -1.99
CA VAL A 20 12.50 -0.71 -2.71
C VAL A 20 11.41 -1.27 -3.62
N GLN A 21 11.66 -2.32 -4.39
CA GLN A 21 10.66 -2.93 -5.28
C GLN A 21 9.50 -3.56 -4.51
N LEU A 22 9.81 -4.15 -3.36
CA LEU A 22 8.80 -4.74 -2.50
C LEU A 22 7.94 -3.68 -1.82
N LEU A 23 8.56 -2.61 -1.34
CA LEU A 23 7.84 -1.45 -0.85
C LEU A 23 6.93 -0.89 -1.95
N ASP A 24 7.43 -0.71 -3.17
CA ASP A 24 6.63 -0.20 -4.28
C ASP A 24 5.44 -1.12 -4.61
N THR A 25 5.64 -2.44 -4.58
CA THR A 25 4.56 -3.42 -4.81
C THR A 25 3.48 -3.36 -3.73
N VAL A 26 3.87 -3.33 -2.45
CA VAL A 26 2.92 -3.21 -1.33
C VAL A 26 2.14 -1.90 -1.44
N LYS A 27 2.85 -0.84 -1.80
CA LYS A 27 2.30 0.50 -1.93
C LYS A 27 1.29 0.62 -3.08
N PHE A 28 1.64 0.10 -4.25
CA PHE A 28 0.75 0.02 -5.40
C PHE A 28 -0.50 -0.82 -5.12
N MET A 29 -0.34 -1.98 -4.45
CA MET A 29 -1.45 -2.82 -4.02
C MET A 29 -2.37 -2.05 -3.06
N SER A 30 -1.82 -1.41 -2.03
CA SER A 30 -2.60 -0.62 -1.07
C SER A 30 -3.38 0.52 -1.73
N PHE A 31 -2.75 1.27 -2.65
CA PHE A 31 -3.42 2.31 -3.41
C PHE A 31 -4.53 1.76 -4.31
N SER A 32 -4.31 0.63 -4.98
CA SER A 32 -5.33 -0.02 -5.82
C SER A 32 -6.54 -0.46 -5.00
N TRP A 33 -6.31 -1.01 -3.80
CA TRP A 33 -7.39 -1.35 -2.87
C TRP A 33 -8.13 -0.10 -2.36
N LEU A 34 -7.40 0.97 -2.06
CA LEU A 34 -7.98 2.24 -1.65
C LEU A 34 -8.88 2.81 -2.76
N LYS A 35 -8.39 2.84 -3.99
CA LYS A 35 -9.13 3.34 -5.16
C LYS A 35 -10.35 2.48 -5.49
N ALA A 36 -10.27 1.17 -5.27
CA ALA A 36 -11.42 0.26 -5.41
C ALA A 36 -12.49 0.48 -4.32
N LYS A 37 -12.09 0.83 -3.10
CA LYS A 37 -13.02 1.12 -1.99
C LYS A 37 -13.59 2.54 -2.05
N LEU A 38 -12.76 3.52 -2.36
CA LEU A 38 -13.13 4.91 -2.58
C LEU A 38 -13.21 5.12 -4.09
N LEU A 39 -14.32 4.68 -4.69
CA LEU A 39 -14.63 4.79 -6.13
C LEU A 39 -14.43 6.21 -6.71
N THR A 40 -14.41 7.22 -5.84
CA THR A 40 -14.24 8.65 -6.17
C THR A 40 -13.17 9.34 -5.31
N SER A 41 -12.13 8.61 -4.89
CA SER A 41 -11.05 9.21 -4.10
C SER A 41 -10.33 10.31 -4.91
N PRO A 42 -10.25 11.57 -4.41
CA PRO A 42 -9.54 12.65 -5.09
C PRO A 42 -8.01 12.48 -5.04
N PHE A 43 -7.52 11.49 -4.31
CA PHE A 43 -6.09 11.30 -4.06
C PHE A 43 -5.40 10.58 -5.21
N SER A 44 -4.36 11.21 -5.76
CA SER A 44 -3.47 10.59 -6.72
C SER A 44 -2.50 9.62 -6.03
N TYR A 45 -1.85 8.74 -6.78
CA TYR A 45 -0.82 7.85 -6.22
C TYR A 45 0.29 8.63 -5.49
N ASN A 46 0.61 9.83 -5.97
CA ASN A 46 1.60 10.71 -5.36
C ASN A 46 1.13 11.28 -4.02
N ASP A 47 -0.13 11.71 -3.91
CA ASP A 47 -0.70 12.16 -2.63
C ASP A 47 -0.73 11.02 -1.61
N TRP A 48 -1.10 9.82 -2.07
CA TRP A 48 -1.05 8.62 -1.24
C TRP A 48 0.38 8.26 -0.80
N TRP A 49 1.38 8.48 -1.65
CA TRP A 49 2.78 8.26 -1.30
C TRP A 49 3.28 9.22 -0.22
N ARG A 50 2.89 10.50 -0.31
CA ARG A 50 3.32 11.56 0.62
C ARG A 50 2.53 11.52 1.93
N HIS A 51 1.23 11.20 1.86
CA HIS A 51 0.31 11.28 2.98
C HIS A 51 -0.66 10.08 3.01
N PRO A 52 -0.16 8.85 3.25
CA PRO A 52 -0.96 7.63 3.18
C PRO A 52 -2.06 7.57 4.25
N LEU A 53 -1.84 8.17 5.43
CA LEU A 53 -2.81 8.18 6.54
C LEU A 53 -4.00 9.11 6.25
N LEU A 54 -3.72 10.31 5.75
CA LEU A 54 -4.75 11.25 5.27
C LEU A 54 -5.60 10.62 4.17
N CYS A 55 -4.96 9.91 3.22
CA CYS A 55 -5.67 9.22 2.15
C CYS A 55 -6.54 8.04 2.64
N MET A 56 -6.24 7.46 3.81
CA MET A 56 -7.08 6.44 4.45
C MET A 56 -8.19 7.04 5.33
N GLY A 57 -8.27 8.36 5.46
CA GLY A 57 -9.24 9.03 6.35
C GLY A 57 -9.02 8.71 7.83
N VAL A 58 -7.80 8.30 8.20
CA VAL A 58 -7.41 8.07 9.59
C VAL A 58 -6.79 9.38 10.08
N GLU A 59 -7.65 10.34 10.40
CA GLU A 59 -7.30 11.51 11.20
C GLU A 59 -7.59 11.16 12.68
N GLU A 60 -6.68 11.55 13.58
CA GLU A 60 -6.79 11.34 15.04
C GLU A 60 -7.98 12.09 15.65
#